data_AF-A0A9J6GHH4-F1
#
_entry.id   AF-A0A9J6GHH4-F1
#
_cell.length_a   1.000
_cell.length_b   1.000
_cell.length_c   1.000
_cell.angle_alpha   90.00
_cell.angle_beta   90.00
_cell.angle_gamma   90.00
#
_symmetry.space_group_name_H-M   'P 1'
#
loop_
_entity.id
_entity.type
_entity.pdbx_description
1 polymer ?
#
loop_
_entity_poly.entity_id
_entity_poly.type
_entity_poly.pdbx_seq_one_letter_code
_entity_poly.pdbx_strand_id
1 'polypeptide(L)'
;MFICRGDLEAIERIAYELCEDQARDAVAYFETRFSPHLFASEEKNVTPGLVIQAVSRGLERGQADFNIKARSILCAVLSRDGESGDYSSVRDAMVELDCSRVGHGYRVFQDTTGNTYKMAQDRDLHFEVCPYSSILTGACPLDSKKHAIVK
;
A
#
# COMPACT_ATOMS: atom_id res chain seq x y z
N MET A 1 17.82 -12.84 -2.55
CA MET A 1 17.05 -14.10 -2.40
C MET A 1 15.59 -13.71 -2.16
N PHE A 2 14.76 -13.74 -3.21
CA PHE A 2 13.31 -13.53 -3.09
C PHE A 2 12.67 -14.92 -3.04
N ILE A 3 12.38 -15.41 -1.83
CA ILE A 3 11.99 -16.82 -1.59
C ILE A 3 10.76 -17.22 -2.42
N CYS A 4 9.82 -16.30 -2.67
CA CYS A 4 8.59 -16.59 -3.42
C CYS A 4 8.67 -16.29 -4.93
N ARG A 5 9.82 -15.80 -5.44
CA ARG A 5 9.90 -15.34 -6.84
C ARG A 5 9.80 -16.52 -7.83
N GLY A 6 8.85 -16.38 -8.76
CA GLY A 6 8.51 -17.38 -9.76
C GLY A 6 7.96 -18.69 -9.19
N ASP A 7 7.51 -18.71 -7.94
CA ASP A 7 6.86 -19.87 -7.33
C ASP A 7 5.37 -19.57 -7.13
N LEU A 8 4.54 -20.05 -8.06
CA LEU A 8 3.11 -19.76 -8.08
C LEU A 8 2.36 -20.39 -6.90
N GLU A 9 2.83 -21.54 -6.40
CA GLU A 9 2.22 -22.21 -5.24
C GLU A 9 2.52 -21.40 -3.97
N ALA A 10 3.77 -20.97 -3.79
CA ALA A 10 4.14 -20.11 -2.68
C ALA A 10 3.39 -18.76 -2.72
N ILE A 11 3.26 -18.15 -3.90
CA ILE A 11 2.53 -16.87 -4.09
C ILE A 11 1.03 -17.03 -3.74
N GLU A 12 0.39 -18.09 -4.21
CA GLU A 12 -1.01 -18.38 -3.88
C GLU A 12 -1.19 -18.64 -2.38
N ARG A 13 -0.26 -19.39 -1.79
CA ARG A 13 -0.27 -19.70 -0.36
C ARG A 13 -0.15 -18.45 0.51
N ILE A 14 0.79 -17.55 0.26
CA ILE A 14 0.94 -16.32 1.06
C ILE A 14 -0.28 -15.41 0.93
N ALA A 15 -0.96 -15.39 -0.22
CA ALA A 15 -2.18 -14.61 -0.40
C ALA A 15 -3.35 -15.20 0.42
N TYR A 16 -3.45 -16.54 0.49
CA TYR A 16 -4.40 -17.22 1.36
C TYR A 16 -4.12 -16.97 2.85
N GLU A 17 -2.86 -17.16 3.28
CA GLU A 17 -2.43 -16.96 4.67
C GLU A 17 -2.62 -15.50 5.11
N LEU A 18 -2.48 -14.53 4.20
CA LEU A 18 -2.79 -13.13 4.49
C LEU A 18 -4.26 -12.94 4.88
N CYS A 19 -5.22 -13.61 4.21
CA CYS A 19 -6.62 -13.56 4.64
C CYS A 19 -6.81 -14.16 6.04
N GLU A 20 -6.10 -15.23 6.36
CA GLU A 20 -6.14 -15.86 7.69
C GLU A 20 -5.63 -14.89 8.76
N ASP A 21 -4.47 -14.26 8.54
CA ASP A 21 -3.88 -13.29 9.46
C ASP A 21 -4.81 -12.09 9.68
N GLN A 22 -5.35 -11.52 8.60
CA GLN A 22 -6.28 -10.39 8.69
C GLN A 22 -7.58 -10.77 9.41
N ALA A 23 -8.11 -11.98 9.21
CA ALA A 23 -9.27 -12.46 9.95
C ALA A 23 -8.96 -12.67 11.44
N ARG A 24 -7.77 -13.17 11.78
CA ARG A 24 -7.29 -13.28 13.17
C ARG A 24 -7.17 -11.91 13.84
N ASP A 25 -6.80 -10.88 13.10
CA ASP A 25 -6.77 -9.48 13.53
C ASP A 25 -8.16 -8.79 13.55
N ALA A 26 -9.24 -9.57 13.36
CA ALA A 26 -10.63 -9.11 13.32
C ALA A 26 -10.92 -8.05 12.24
N VAL A 27 -10.15 -8.07 11.14
CA VAL A 27 -10.38 -7.21 9.98
C VAL A 27 -11.55 -7.77 9.16
N ALA A 28 -12.56 -6.95 8.88
CA ALA A 28 -13.70 -7.36 8.03
C ALA A 28 -13.44 -7.14 6.53
N TYR A 29 -12.61 -6.13 6.20
CA TYR A 29 -12.26 -5.75 4.84
C TYR A 29 -10.80 -5.29 4.76
N PHE A 30 -10.05 -5.77 3.78
CA PHE A 30 -8.71 -5.25 3.49
C PHE A 30 -8.39 -5.17 1.99
N GLU A 31 -7.47 -4.28 1.67
CA GLU A 31 -6.86 -4.15 0.34
C GLU A 31 -5.37 -4.47 0.45
N THR A 32 -4.96 -5.61 -0.11
CA THR A 32 -3.53 -5.93 -0.21
C THR A 32 -2.92 -5.25 -1.43
N ARG A 33 -1.66 -4.82 -1.32
CA ARG A 33 -0.94 -4.15 -2.40
C ARG A 33 0.34 -4.89 -2.71
N PHE A 34 0.62 -5.11 -3.98
CA PHE A 34 1.84 -5.78 -4.41
C PHE A 34 2.22 -5.40 -5.84
N SER A 35 3.50 -5.50 -6.19
CA SER A 35 3.94 -5.36 -7.59
C SER A 35 4.15 -6.75 -8.21
N PRO A 36 3.33 -7.17 -9.18
CA PRO A 36 3.44 -8.52 -9.76
C PRO A 36 4.78 -8.74 -10.49
N HIS A 37 5.40 -7.66 -10.97
CA HIS A 37 6.72 -7.69 -11.62
C HIS A 37 7.84 -8.15 -10.68
N LEU A 38 7.71 -7.92 -9.36
CA LEU A 38 8.71 -8.35 -8.36
C LEU A 38 8.62 -9.85 -8.05
N PHE A 39 7.48 -10.48 -8.30
CA PHE A 39 7.27 -11.91 -8.12
C PHE A 39 7.46 -12.71 -9.42
N ALA A 40 7.43 -12.06 -10.57
CA ALA A 40 7.65 -12.67 -11.88
C ALA A 40 9.11 -13.18 -12.05
N SER A 41 9.30 -14.21 -12.87
CA SER A 41 10.60 -14.82 -13.14
C SER A 41 10.66 -15.34 -14.58
N GLU A 42 11.60 -14.84 -15.36
CA GLU A 42 11.86 -15.34 -16.71
C GLU A 42 12.42 -16.77 -16.69
N GLU A 43 13.37 -17.04 -15.79
CA GLU A 43 13.99 -18.37 -15.62
C GLU A 43 12.96 -19.47 -15.35
N LYS A 44 11.92 -19.16 -14.58
CA LYS A 44 10.82 -20.09 -14.27
C LYS A 44 9.60 -19.92 -15.19
N ASN A 45 9.70 -19.11 -16.24
CA ASN A 45 8.60 -18.78 -17.16
C ASN A 45 7.31 -18.26 -16.47
N VAL A 46 7.47 -17.52 -15.37
CA VAL A 46 6.36 -16.93 -14.62
C VAL A 46 6.20 -15.46 -14.98
N THR A 47 5.10 -15.13 -15.65
CA THR A 47 4.75 -13.77 -16.03
C THR A 47 4.04 -13.02 -14.89
N PRO A 48 4.05 -11.67 -14.89
CA PRO A 48 3.24 -10.89 -13.94
C PRO A 48 1.76 -11.26 -13.95
N GLY A 49 1.21 -11.62 -15.12
CA GLY A 49 -0.18 -12.09 -15.23
C GLY A 49 -0.45 -13.37 -14.46
N LEU A 50 0.48 -14.34 -14.50
CA LEU A 50 0.38 -15.58 -13.72
C LEU A 50 0.47 -15.31 -12.21
N VAL A 51 1.31 -14.35 -11.79
CA VAL A 51 1.36 -13.91 -10.39
C VAL A 51 0.01 -13.36 -9.95
N ILE A 52 -0.61 -12.47 -10.75
CA ILE A 52 -1.93 -11.91 -10.42
C ILE A 52 -2.96 -13.02 -10.25
N GLN A 53 -2.99 -13.99 -11.16
CA GLN A 53 -3.91 -15.13 -11.06
C GLN A 53 -3.67 -15.97 -9.80
N ALA A 54 -2.41 -16.22 -9.42
CA ALA A 54 -2.08 -16.94 -8.19
C ALA A 54 -2.54 -16.19 -6.94
N VAL A 55 -2.29 -14.87 -6.86
CA VAL A 55 -2.79 -14.04 -5.76
C VAL A 55 -4.31 -14.05 -5.70
N SER A 56 -5.00 -13.89 -6.84
CA SER A 56 -6.47 -13.92 -6.89
C SER A 56 -7.05 -15.23 -6.36
N ARG A 57 -6.50 -16.39 -6.75
CA ARG A 57 -6.94 -17.70 -6.23
C ARG A 57 -6.73 -17.82 -4.71
N GLY A 58 -5.59 -17.36 -4.20
CA GLY A 58 -5.30 -17.36 -2.77
C GLY A 58 -6.27 -16.49 -1.97
N LEU A 59 -6.53 -15.27 -2.46
CA LEU A 59 -7.49 -14.34 -1.85
C LEU A 59 -8.94 -14.86 -1.94
N GLU A 60 -9.36 -15.45 -3.06
CA GLU A 60 -10.70 -16.04 -3.22
C GLU A 60 -10.93 -17.18 -2.22
N ARG A 61 -9.97 -18.10 -2.11
CA ARG A 61 -10.04 -19.19 -1.14
C ARG A 61 -10.04 -18.67 0.31
N GLY A 62 -9.17 -17.71 0.62
CA GLY A 62 -9.08 -17.13 1.97
C GLY A 62 -10.33 -16.36 2.38
N GLN A 63 -10.96 -15.61 1.45
CA GLN A 63 -12.24 -14.95 1.72
C GLN A 63 -13.35 -15.96 2.04
N ALA A 64 -13.40 -17.09 1.33
CA ALA A 64 -14.41 -18.12 1.55
C ALA A 64 -14.23 -18.83 2.90
N ASP A 65 -13.00 -19.18 3.26
CA ASP A 65 -12.70 -19.94 4.47
C ASP A 65 -12.80 -19.11 5.75
N PHE A 66 -12.42 -17.83 5.69
CA PHE A 66 -12.30 -16.97 6.88
C PHE A 66 -13.40 -15.89 7.00
N ASN A 67 -14.38 -15.87 6.08
CA ASN A 67 -15.47 -14.89 6.06
C ASN A 67 -14.98 -13.43 6.15
N ILE A 68 -13.96 -13.11 5.34
CA ILE A 68 -13.36 -11.78 5.22
C ILE A 68 -13.52 -11.28 3.79
N LYS A 69 -13.51 -9.97 3.57
CA LYS A 69 -13.52 -9.38 2.24
C LYS A 69 -12.12 -8.85 1.89
N ALA A 70 -11.53 -9.36 0.81
CA ALA A 70 -10.18 -9.02 0.37
C ALA A 70 -10.17 -8.48 -1.06
N ARG A 71 -9.44 -7.40 -1.32
CA ARG A 71 -9.21 -6.87 -2.68
C ARG A 71 -7.72 -6.60 -2.88
N SER A 72 -7.30 -6.47 -4.13
CA SER A 72 -5.89 -6.27 -4.49
C SER A 72 -5.68 -4.97 -5.27
N ILE A 73 -4.60 -4.26 -4.95
CA ILE A 73 -4.07 -3.13 -5.71
C ILE A 73 -2.73 -3.54 -6.33
N LEU A 74 -2.58 -3.30 -7.64
CA LEU A 74 -1.33 -3.55 -8.34
C LEU A 74 -0.44 -2.31 -8.29
N CYS A 75 0.78 -2.45 -7.75
CA CYS A 75 1.71 -1.35 -7.56
C CYS A 75 2.64 -1.18 -8.76
N ALA A 76 2.65 0.04 -9.31
CA ALA A 76 3.80 0.56 -10.06
C ALA A 76 4.92 0.91 -9.06
N VAL A 77 6.16 0.52 -9.37
CA VAL A 77 7.31 0.80 -8.51
C VAL A 77 7.98 2.06 -9.02
N LEU A 78 8.01 3.10 -8.18
CA LEU A 78 8.61 4.40 -8.47
C LEU A 78 9.82 4.64 -7.57
N SER A 79 10.73 5.53 -7.99
CA SER A 79 11.89 5.94 -7.20
C SER A 79 11.62 7.11 -6.24
N ARG A 80 10.40 7.66 -6.25
CA ARG A 80 9.95 8.78 -5.40
C ARG A 80 8.57 8.47 -4.85
N ASP A 81 8.37 8.69 -3.56
CA ASP A 81 7.09 8.45 -2.86
C ASP A 81 6.69 9.64 -1.97
N GLY A 82 5.41 9.65 -1.56
CA GLY A 82 4.83 10.66 -0.68
C GLY A 82 5.17 10.51 0.80
N GLU A 83 6.03 9.55 1.15
CA GLU A 83 6.50 9.33 2.52
C GLU A 83 7.85 10.04 2.75
N SER A 84 8.78 9.85 1.83
CA SER A 84 10.14 10.36 1.86
C SER A 84 10.34 11.63 1.04
N GLY A 85 9.44 11.95 0.11
CA GLY A 85 9.38 13.21 -0.64
C GLY A 85 8.92 14.39 0.23
N ASP A 86 8.96 15.63 -0.28
CA ASP A 86 8.35 16.77 0.41
C ASP A 86 6.84 16.88 0.08
N TYR A 87 6.17 17.93 0.56
CA TYR A 87 4.73 18.13 0.32
C TYR A 87 4.34 18.19 -1.17
N SER A 88 5.27 18.52 -2.08
CA SER A 88 4.98 18.60 -3.51
C SER A 88 4.61 17.23 -4.08
N SER A 89 5.14 16.14 -3.54
CA SER A 89 4.78 14.78 -3.94
C SER A 89 3.29 14.47 -3.72
N VAL A 90 2.71 14.99 -2.63
CA VAL A 90 1.27 14.88 -2.34
C VAL A 90 0.47 15.72 -3.33
N ARG A 91 0.95 16.93 -3.64
CA ARG A 91 0.32 17.81 -4.63
C ARG A 91 0.34 17.18 -6.02
N ASP A 92 1.48 16.66 -6.46
CA ASP A 92 1.67 16.07 -7.77
C ASP A 92 0.84 14.78 -7.90
N ALA A 93 0.71 13.98 -6.83
CA ALA A 93 -0.22 12.85 -6.81
C ALA A 93 -1.67 13.29 -7.05
N MET A 94 -2.09 14.43 -6.50
CA MET A 94 -3.43 14.98 -6.76
C MET A 94 -3.55 15.57 -8.17
N VAL A 95 -2.57 16.35 -8.63
CA VAL A 95 -2.69 17.15 -9.86
C VAL A 95 -2.35 16.33 -11.10
N GLU A 96 -1.28 15.55 -11.06
CA GLU A 96 -0.74 14.84 -12.22
C GLU A 96 -1.29 13.42 -12.34
N LEU A 97 -1.54 12.75 -11.20
CA LEU A 97 -2.03 11.37 -11.18
C LEU A 97 -3.53 11.25 -10.87
N ASP A 98 -4.20 12.37 -10.59
CA ASP A 98 -5.61 12.46 -10.23
C ASP A 98 -6.01 11.43 -9.14
N CYS A 99 -5.16 11.27 -8.13
CA CYS A 99 -5.40 10.27 -7.09
C CYS A 99 -6.56 10.67 -6.17
N SER A 100 -7.36 9.67 -5.78
CA SER A 100 -8.40 9.80 -4.76
C SER A 100 -7.90 9.46 -3.35
N ARG A 101 -6.73 8.83 -3.25
CA ARG A 101 -6.08 8.44 -2.00
C ARG A 101 -4.58 8.65 -2.10
N VAL A 102 -3.96 9.04 -0.98
CA VAL A 102 -2.50 9.14 -0.85
C VAL A 102 -2.03 8.26 0.29
N GLY A 103 -1.10 7.36 -0.02
CA GLY A 103 -0.34 6.63 0.99
C GLY A 103 0.50 7.59 1.83
N HIS A 104 0.38 7.49 3.15
CA HIS A 104 1.10 8.31 4.13
C HIS A 104 0.69 9.79 4.12
N GLY A 105 1.31 10.60 3.25
CA GLY A 105 1.04 12.03 3.12
C GLY A 105 1.44 12.90 4.32
N TYR A 106 2.25 12.39 5.27
CA TYR A 106 2.55 13.08 6.53
C TYR A 106 3.18 14.47 6.37
N ARG A 107 3.86 14.70 5.26
CA ARG A 107 4.58 15.93 4.96
C ARG A 107 3.71 16.99 4.29
N VAL A 108 2.41 16.73 4.08
CA VAL A 108 1.47 17.73 3.54
C VAL A 108 1.49 19.05 4.33
N PHE A 109 1.72 18.98 5.65
CA PHE A 109 1.81 20.14 6.54
C PHE A 109 3.13 20.93 6.45
N GLN A 110 4.08 20.50 5.61
CA GLN A 110 5.30 21.26 5.33
C GLN A 110 5.07 22.38 4.32
N ASP A 111 3.94 22.35 3.59
CA ASP A 111 3.52 23.47 2.76
C ASP A 111 3.16 24.68 3.64
N THR A 112 4.07 25.66 3.71
CA THR A 112 3.87 26.87 4.52
C THR A 112 2.72 27.74 4.03
N THR A 113 2.26 27.56 2.79
CA THR A 113 1.08 28.27 2.28
C THR A 113 -0.24 27.63 2.72
N GLY A 114 -0.19 26.37 3.16
CA GLY A 114 -1.38 25.57 3.50
C GLY A 114 -2.21 25.13 2.29
N ASN A 115 -1.84 25.52 1.07
CA ASN A 115 -2.65 25.28 -0.12
C ASN A 115 -2.76 23.80 -0.47
N THR A 116 -1.69 23.02 -0.27
CA THR A 116 -1.69 21.59 -0.57
C THR A 116 -2.64 20.84 0.36
N TYR A 117 -2.63 21.14 1.66
CA TYR A 117 -3.57 20.54 2.60
C TYR A 117 -5.01 20.98 2.31
N LYS A 118 -5.22 22.27 2.03
CA LYS A 118 -6.54 22.77 1.63
C LYS A 118 -7.06 22.09 0.37
N MET A 119 -6.22 21.90 -0.65
CA MET A 119 -6.59 21.15 -1.87
C MET A 119 -6.97 19.70 -1.55
N ALA A 120 -6.25 19.03 -0.65
CA ALA A 120 -6.60 17.69 -0.20
C ALA A 120 -7.96 17.66 0.51
N GLN A 121 -8.26 18.68 1.34
CA GLN A 121 -9.58 18.83 1.97
C GLN A 121 -10.69 19.08 0.94
N ASP A 122 -10.48 20.01 0.01
CA ASP A 122 -11.45 20.38 -1.03
C ASP A 122 -11.78 19.19 -1.96
N ARG A 123 -10.85 18.24 -2.11
CA ARG A 123 -11.00 17.02 -2.92
C ARG A 123 -11.50 15.80 -2.14
N ASP A 124 -11.76 15.93 -0.84
CA ASP A 124 -12.08 14.79 0.04
C ASP A 124 -11.03 13.65 -0.07
N LEU A 125 -9.76 14.02 -0.10
CA LEU A 125 -8.66 13.08 -0.29
C LEU A 125 -8.47 12.21 0.96
N HIS A 126 -8.45 10.89 0.77
CA HIS A 126 -8.17 9.95 1.86
C HIS A 126 -6.67 9.75 2.04
N PHE A 127 -6.17 9.94 3.27
CA PHE A 127 -4.79 9.63 3.65
C PHE A 127 -4.70 8.25 4.31
N GLU A 128 -3.93 7.34 3.71
CA GLU A 128 -3.71 5.98 4.24
C GLU A 128 -2.53 6.01 5.21
N VAL A 129 -2.83 6.10 6.52
CA VAL A 129 -1.81 6.34 7.55
C VAL A 129 -1.32 5.04 8.19
N CYS A 130 -0.01 4.95 8.39
CA CYS A 130 0.69 3.82 8.99
C CYS A 130 1.61 4.32 10.14
N PRO A 131 1.07 4.60 11.34
CA PRO A 131 1.81 5.33 12.39
C PRO A 131 3.04 4.61 12.92
N TYR A 132 3.00 3.27 13.00
CA TYR A 132 4.17 2.50 13.44
C TYR A 132 5.23 2.44 12.32
N SER A 133 4.79 2.27 11.07
CA SER A 133 5.68 2.29 9.89
C SER A 133 6.42 3.62 9.78
N SER A 134 5.72 4.75 9.94
CA SER A 134 6.30 6.08 9.79
C SER A 134 7.43 6.37 10.78
N ILE A 135 7.37 5.76 11.96
CA ILE A 135 8.44 5.79 12.95
C ILE A 135 9.66 5.01 12.44
N LEU A 136 9.45 3.76 12.00
CA LEU A 136 10.52 2.87 11.58
C LEU A 136 11.22 3.33 10.30
N THR A 137 10.49 3.97 9.39
CA THR A 137 11.03 4.53 8.14
C THR A 137 11.65 5.92 8.32
N GLY A 138 11.47 6.54 9.50
CA GLY A 138 11.93 7.90 9.77
C GLY A 138 11.06 9.01 9.17
N ALA A 139 9.91 8.67 8.58
CA ALA A 139 8.97 9.65 8.04
C ALA A 139 8.34 10.55 9.12
N CYS A 140 8.10 9.99 10.32
CA CYS A 140 7.69 10.70 11.53
C CYS A 140 8.57 10.23 12.71
N PRO A 141 9.67 10.93 13.02
CA PRO A 141 10.58 10.56 14.09
C PRO A 141 9.90 10.41 15.46
N LEU A 142 10.37 9.47 16.30
CA LEU A 142 9.82 9.20 17.64
C LEU A 142 9.83 10.42 18.58
N ASP A 143 10.78 11.34 18.41
CA ASP A 143 10.91 12.56 19.18
C ASP A 143 9.99 13.70 18.67
N SER A 144 9.21 13.45 17.62
CA SER A 144 8.20 14.39 17.13
C SER A 144 7.16 14.68 18.21
N LYS A 145 7.01 15.96 18.58
CA LYS A 145 6.02 16.40 19.58
C LYS A 145 4.57 15.99 19.25
N LYS A 146 4.24 15.94 17.97
CA LYS A 146 2.92 15.51 17.45
C LYS A 146 3.10 14.80 16.11
N HIS A 147 2.55 13.59 16.00
CA HIS A 147 2.44 12.88 14.72
C HIS A 147 1.47 13.62 13.78
N ALA A 148 1.67 13.52 12.47
CA ALA A 148 0.82 14.20 11.48
C ALA A 148 -0.68 13.81 11.54
N ILE A 149 -1.02 12.69 12.19
CA ILE A 149 -2.41 12.22 12.34
C ILE A 149 -3.19 12.98 13.43
N VAL A 150 -2.48 13.70 14.31
CA VAL A 150 -3.06 14.48 15.42
C VAL A 150 -2.76 15.98 15.28
N LYS A 151 -2.32 16.41 14.10
CA LYS A 151 -2.14 17.83 13.77
C LYS A 151 -3.45 18.40 13.28
#